data_AF-A0A5B0PZX8-F1
#
_entry.id   AF-A0A5B0PZX8-F1
#
_cell.length_a   1.000
_cell.length_b   1.000
_cell.length_c   1.000
_cell.angle_alpha   90.00
_cell.angle_beta   90.00
_cell.angle_gamma   90.00
#
_symmetry.space_group_name_H-M   'P 1'
#
loop_
_entity.id
_entity.type
_entity.pdbx_description
1 polymer ?
#
loop_
_entity_poly.entity_id
_entity_poly.type
_entity_poly.pdbx_seq_one_letter_code
_entity_poly.pdbx_strand_id
1 'polypeptide(L)'
;MTKHNLNQATNSSDISSDSDDQPIALLKDQVSHEGTVLRQAPNHQTTRKKPLKTLVNKESKNKSFYQKAYRKLKIPKRFVLYPEVTRDFEFRKEERRIAQENFEKKIGPQPPDTTIYKRKPTPEEIKQAYNQVKDSFDLYDHGHVTVFDNSNPKVKDKIIAAIHFTDLTKLTPLQIGDINFLCKFLQDSKRFVNLVSSPSRLCGGKMWTIGWRKLMTKLEIVGMYRNRDAIKKNKKDYLLFLDDAERAGQIVWDLFHPVGNIALEKNQQFMIEHNIPWFYEAEFPNEKSKPSKEFFSSNLTFTSN
;
A
#
# COMPACT_ATOMS: atom_id res chain seq x y z
N MET A 1 72.29 -34.09 -14.52
CA MET A 1 71.65 -33.90 -15.83
C MET A 1 70.36 -33.11 -15.58
N THR A 2 70.12 -31.89 -16.02
CA THR A 2 70.87 -30.89 -16.78
C THR A 2 70.25 -29.54 -16.42
N LYS A 3 71.12 -28.56 -16.12
CA LYS A 3 71.08 -27.08 -16.22
C LYS A 3 69.79 -26.49 -16.85
N HIS A 4 69.20 -25.37 -16.41
CA HIS A 4 69.81 -24.05 -16.19
C HIS A 4 68.97 -23.15 -15.25
N ASN A 5 69.69 -22.22 -14.62
CA ASN A 5 69.28 -21.13 -13.74
C ASN A 5 69.73 -19.79 -14.39
N LEU A 6 69.36 -18.64 -13.81
CA LEU A 6 69.70 -17.22 -14.11
C LEU A 6 68.73 -16.49 -15.08
N ASN A 7 68.32 -15.23 -14.89
CA ASN A 7 68.81 -14.19 -13.98
C ASN A 7 67.80 -13.04 -13.80
N GLN A 8 67.95 -12.35 -12.67
CA GLN A 8 67.36 -11.06 -12.27
C GLN A 8 67.90 -9.88 -13.11
N ALA A 9 67.13 -8.80 -13.24
CA ALA A 9 67.62 -7.42 -13.03
C ALA A 9 66.49 -6.37 -13.10
N THR A 10 66.60 -5.46 -12.14
CA THR A 10 65.91 -4.19 -11.85
C THR A 10 66.02 -3.14 -12.96
N ASN A 11 64.98 -2.31 -13.17
CA ASN A 11 65.05 -0.86 -12.90
C ASN A 11 63.73 -0.10 -13.13
N SER A 12 63.59 0.90 -12.27
CA SER A 12 62.55 1.88 -12.02
C SER A 12 62.52 3.06 -13.01
N SER A 13 61.50 3.91 -12.81
CA SER A 13 61.38 5.33 -13.18
C SER A 13 61.04 5.64 -14.65
N ASP A 14 60.21 6.63 -15.00
CA ASP A 14 59.23 7.45 -14.28
C ASP A 14 58.45 8.28 -15.33
N ILE A 15 57.20 8.58 -15.01
CA ILE A 15 56.47 9.85 -15.26
C ILE A 15 56.25 10.35 -16.71
N SER A 16 54.97 10.47 -17.10
CA SER A 16 54.27 11.76 -17.31
C SER A 16 52.87 11.48 -17.92
N SER A 17 51.80 11.60 -17.12
CA SER A 17 50.81 12.69 -17.16
C SER A 17 49.71 12.51 -18.21
N ASP A 18 48.53 12.05 -17.78
CA ASP A 18 47.39 12.97 -17.74
C ASP A 18 46.32 12.45 -16.77
N SER A 19 46.05 13.33 -15.80
CA SER A 19 44.95 13.27 -14.85
C SER A 19 43.67 13.73 -15.51
N ASP A 20 42.56 13.04 -15.23
CA ASP A 20 41.28 13.72 -15.05
C ASP A 20 40.40 12.90 -14.08
N ASP A 21 40.62 13.17 -12.79
CA ASP A 21 39.55 13.19 -11.81
C ASP A 21 38.57 14.31 -12.18
N GLN A 22 37.33 13.99 -12.58
CA GLN A 22 36.16 14.76 -12.13
C GLN A 22 34.89 13.90 -11.98
N PRO A 23 34.42 13.75 -10.74
CA PRO A 23 33.13 13.16 -10.36
C PRO A 23 32.12 14.26 -9.95
N ILE A 24 30.87 13.90 -9.60
CA ILE A 24 29.96 14.76 -8.80
C ILE A 24 29.39 16.00 -9.53
N ALA A 25 28.44 15.82 -10.47
CA ALA A 25 27.61 16.92 -10.97
C ALA A 25 26.23 16.45 -11.46
N LEU A 26 25.35 16.03 -10.55
CA LEU A 26 23.87 15.99 -10.79
C LEU A 26 23.04 15.83 -9.50
N LEU A 27 23.68 15.75 -8.34
CA LEU A 27 23.05 15.83 -7.01
C LEU A 27 23.42 17.09 -6.22
N LYS A 28 24.18 18.03 -6.80
CA LYS A 28 24.58 19.30 -6.14
C LYS A 28 23.68 20.49 -6.47
N ASP A 29 22.87 20.43 -7.53
CA ASP A 29 22.04 21.57 -7.95
C ASP A 29 20.62 21.62 -7.34
N GLN A 30 20.29 20.73 -6.41
CA GLN A 30 19.01 20.79 -5.67
C GLN A 30 19.13 21.25 -4.21
N VAL A 31 20.29 21.78 -3.79
CA VAL A 31 20.50 22.23 -2.40
C VAL A 31 20.97 23.69 -2.28
N SER A 32 21.16 24.43 -3.39
CA SER A 32 21.70 25.81 -3.35
C SER A 32 20.82 26.91 -3.98
N HIS A 33 19.60 26.64 -4.45
CA HIS A 33 18.71 27.64 -5.07
C HIS A 33 17.32 27.76 -4.41
N GLU A 34 17.28 27.79 -3.07
CA GLU A 34 16.17 28.41 -2.34
C GLU A 34 16.67 29.66 -1.62
N GLY A 35 17.02 30.68 -2.41
CA GLY A 35 17.47 31.98 -1.94
C GLY A 35 17.18 33.07 -2.96
N THR A 36 16.05 33.75 -2.77
CA THR A 36 15.78 35.13 -3.23
C THR A 36 15.67 35.38 -4.75
N VAL A 37 14.44 35.30 -5.27
CA VAL A 37 13.94 36.31 -6.24
C VAL A 37 12.49 36.67 -5.90
N LEU A 38 12.35 37.75 -5.13
CA LEU A 38 11.15 38.58 -5.11
C LEU A 38 11.04 39.28 -6.47
N ARG A 39 10.00 38.99 -7.26
CA ARG A 39 9.47 39.93 -8.27
C ARG A 39 7.93 39.93 -8.25
N GLN A 40 7.44 40.94 -7.54
CA GLN A 40 6.19 41.72 -7.72
C GLN A 40 5.09 41.09 -8.59
N ALA A 41 4.01 40.67 -7.94
CA ALA A 41 2.70 40.46 -8.57
C ALA A 41 1.93 41.79 -8.65
N PRO A 42 1.19 42.09 -9.74
CA PRO A 42 0.38 43.30 -9.81
C PRO A 42 -0.81 43.23 -8.84
N ASN A 43 -1.04 44.34 -8.15
CA ASN A 43 -2.24 44.62 -7.36
C ASN A 43 -3.51 44.48 -8.19
N HIS A 44 -4.41 43.59 -7.79
CA HIS A 44 -5.84 43.79 -8.03
C HIS A 44 -6.62 43.58 -6.72
N GLN A 45 -7.15 44.68 -6.21
CA GLN A 45 -8.06 44.75 -5.07
C GLN A 45 -9.40 44.06 -5.40
N THR A 46 -9.78 43.16 -4.50
CA THR A 46 -11.13 42.83 -4.01
C THR A 46 -12.35 42.97 -4.94
N THR A 47 -13.10 41.87 -5.10
CA THR A 47 -14.56 41.88 -4.85
C THR A 47 -15.11 40.49 -4.50
N ARG A 48 -15.93 40.48 -3.43
CA ARG A 48 -17.02 39.53 -3.08
C ARG A 48 -16.69 38.13 -2.59
N LYS A 49 -16.50 38.06 -1.26
CA LYS A 49 -16.91 36.94 -0.39
C LYS A 49 -18.40 36.58 -0.65
N LYS A 50 -18.67 35.40 -1.21
CA LYS A 50 -19.93 34.65 -1.00
C LYS A 50 -19.61 33.34 -0.29
N PRO A 51 -20.46 32.88 0.64
CA PRO A 51 -19.99 32.30 1.88
C PRO A 51 -19.91 30.78 1.84
N LEU A 52 -18.84 30.28 2.44
CA LEU A 52 -18.51 28.90 2.80
C LEU A 52 -19.68 28.09 3.43
N LYS A 53 -20.74 28.76 3.90
CA LYS A 53 -21.96 28.15 4.45
C LYS A 53 -22.74 27.30 3.43
N THR A 54 -22.70 27.62 2.13
CA THR A 54 -23.48 26.88 1.12
C THR A 54 -22.83 25.53 0.74
N LEU A 55 -21.50 25.41 0.86
CA LEU A 55 -20.75 24.17 0.62
C LEU A 55 -20.93 23.17 1.77
N VAL A 56 -20.86 23.64 3.02
CA VAL A 56 -21.07 22.81 4.22
C VAL A 56 -22.50 22.24 4.26
N ASN A 57 -23.49 22.98 3.76
CA ASN A 57 -24.89 22.53 3.76
C ASN A 57 -25.22 21.54 2.62
N LYS A 58 -24.42 21.51 1.54
CA LYS A 58 -24.50 20.47 0.51
C LYS A 58 -23.85 19.17 0.98
N GLU A 59 -22.75 19.24 1.72
CA GLU A 59 -22.08 18.07 2.31
C GLU A 59 -22.91 17.40 3.42
N SER A 60 -23.59 18.18 4.27
CA SER A 60 -24.48 17.65 5.32
C SER A 60 -25.71 16.93 4.73
N LYS A 61 -26.30 17.48 3.66
CA LYS A 61 -27.40 16.84 2.92
C LYS A 61 -26.95 15.57 2.18
N ASN A 62 -25.74 15.56 1.63
CA ASN A 62 -25.17 14.36 1.00
C ASN A 62 -24.87 13.27 2.04
N LYS A 63 -24.33 13.60 3.22
CA LYS A 63 -24.14 12.63 4.31
C LYS A 63 -25.47 11.97 4.74
N SER A 64 -26.54 12.77 4.86
CA SER A 64 -27.89 12.29 5.15
C SER A 64 -28.44 11.34 4.06
N PHE A 65 -28.15 11.63 2.78
CA PHE A 65 -28.53 10.77 1.67
C PHE A 65 -27.83 9.41 1.72
N TYR A 66 -26.51 9.38 1.97
CA TYR A 66 -25.78 8.12 2.16
C TYR A 66 -26.31 7.34 3.36
N GLN A 67 -26.56 7.98 4.50
CA GLN A 67 -27.13 7.34 5.70
C GLN A 67 -28.55 6.77 5.48
N LYS A 68 -29.40 7.46 4.69
CA LYS A 68 -30.72 6.94 4.30
C LYS A 68 -30.64 5.80 3.30
N ALA A 69 -29.66 5.79 2.40
CA ALA A 69 -29.44 4.70 1.45
C ALA A 69 -29.02 3.40 2.16
N TYR A 70 -28.20 3.49 3.22
CA TYR A 70 -27.83 2.32 4.03
C TYR A 70 -29.02 1.66 4.75
N ARG A 71 -30.10 2.40 5.06
CA ARG A 71 -31.30 1.84 5.72
C ARG A 71 -32.20 1.01 4.80
N LYS A 72 -32.07 1.15 3.47
CA LYS A 72 -32.94 0.46 2.49
C LYS A 72 -32.31 -0.75 1.82
N LEU A 73 -31.01 -0.97 1.99
CA LEU A 73 -30.41 -2.24 1.62
C LEU A 73 -30.84 -3.27 2.68
N LYS A 74 -31.40 -4.41 2.27
CA LYS A 74 -31.41 -5.61 3.11
C LYS A 74 -29.94 -5.97 3.31
N ILE A 75 -29.31 -5.37 4.33
CA ILE A 75 -27.98 -5.75 4.77
C ILE A 75 -28.12 -7.24 5.14
N PRO A 76 -27.41 -8.15 4.47
CA PRO A 76 -27.39 -9.55 4.88
C PRO A 76 -27.14 -9.58 6.39
N LYS A 77 -27.88 -10.39 7.16
CA LYS A 77 -27.66 -10.52 8.61
C LYS A 77 -26.15 -10.68 8.81
N ARG A 78 -25.53 -9.67 9.40
CA ARG A 78 -24.07 -9.64 9.56
C ARG A 78 -23.70 -10.91 10.32
N PHE A 79 -22.84 -11.73 9.75
CA PHE A 79 -22.33 -12.89 10.46
C PHE A 79 -21.47 -12.39 11.63
N VAL A 80 -21.91 -12.65 12.86
CA VAL A 80 -21.23 -12.17 14.08
C VAL A 80 -20.64 -13.38 14.80
N LEU A 81 -19.32 -13.54 14.69
CA LEU A 81 -18.54 -14.61 15.34
C LEU A 81 -18.61 -14.56 16.88
N TYR A 82 -18.69 -13.36 17.45
CA TYR A 82 -18.71 -13.14 18.91
C TYR A 82 -19.91 -12.28 19.29
N PRO A 83 -21.13 -12.87 19.38
CA PRO A 83 -22.36 -12.12 19.62
C PRO A 83 -22.35 -11.43 20.98
N GLU A 84 -21.85 -12.09 22.02
CA GLU A 84 -21.81 -11.56 23.38
C GLU A 84 -20.76 -10.45 23.56
N VAL A 85 -19.56 -10.59 22.96
CA VAL A 85 -18.57 -9.50 22.90
C VAL A 85 -19.14 -8.28 22.18
N THR A 86 -19.92 -8.51 21.12
CA THR A 86 -20.57 -7.43 20.37
C THR A 86 -21.66 -6.76 21.22
N ARG A 87 -22.47 -7.55 21.93
CA ARG A 87 -23.53 -7.04 22.82
C ARG A 87 -22.96 -6.19 23.96
N ASP A 88 -21.93 -6.68 24.65
CA ASP A 88 -21.23 -5.93 25.72
C ASP A 88 -20.69 -4.57 25.20
N PHE A 89 -20.06 -4.59 24.03
CA PHE A 89 -19.51 -3.38 23.43
C PHE A 89 -20.57 -2.34 23.08
N GLU A 90 -21.67 -2.77 22.44
CA GLU A 90 -22.78 -1.87 22.10
C GLU A 90 -23.48 -1.35 23.37
N PHE A 91 -23.64 -2.20 24.39
CA PHE A 91 -24.20 -1.80 25.68
C PHE A 91 -23.37 -0.68 26.34
N ARG A 92 -22.04 -0.86 26.46
CA ARG A 92 -21.15 0.16 27.04
C ARG A 92 -21.12 1.46 26.24
N LYS A 93 -21.26 1.37 24.91
CA LYS A 93 -21.40 2.56 24.05
C LYS A 93 -22.70 3.31 24.31
N GLU A 94 -23.79 2.57 24.48
CA GLU A 94 -25.10 3.13 24.75
C GLU A 94 -25.16 3.78 26.14
N GLU A 95 -24.58 3.14 27.16
CA GLU A 95 -24.44 3.75 28.49
C GLU A 95 -23.66 5.07 28.42
N ARG A 96 -22.57 5.11 27.65
CA ARG A 96 -21.83 6.37 27.45
C ARG A 96 -22.64 7.41 26.69
N ARG A 97 -23.40 7.02 25.68
CA ARG A 97 -24.29 7.93 24.94
C ARG A 97 -25.32 8.56 25.90
N ILE A 98 -25.95 7.75 26.74
CA ILE A 98 -26.91 8.22 27.75
C ILE A 98 -26.21 9.14 28.76
N ALA A 99 -25.01 8.78 29.26
CA ALA A 99 -24.24 9.61 30.18
C ALA A 99 -23.84 10.96 29.56
N GLN A 100 -23.49 10.98 28.26
CA GLN A 100 -23.19 12.21 27.53
C GLN A 100 -24.42 13.11 27.40
N GLU A 101 -25.58 12.57 27.04
CA GLU A 101 -26.84 13.33 26.98
C GLU A 101 -27.25 13.89 28.34
N ASN A 102 -27.04 13.11 29.39
CA ASN A 102 -27.29 13.50 30.78
C ASN A 102 -26.35 14.63 31.23
N PHE A 103 -25.06 14.54 30.91
CA PHE A 103 -24.08 15.60 31.17
C PHE A 103 -24.41 16.90 30.42
N GLU A 104 -24.82 16.82 29.15
CA GLU A 104 -25.27 17.98 28.35
C GLU A 104 -26.50 18.67 28.95
N LYS A 105 -27.40 17.89 29.57
CA LYS A 105 -28.55 18.40 30.33
C LYS A 105 -28.19 18.87 31.74
N LYS A 106 -26.91 18.81 32.14
CA LYS A 106 -26.41 19.09 33.49
C LYS A 106 -27.00 18.18 34.58
N ILE A 107 -27.45 16.99 34.20
CA ILE A 107 -28.01 15.96 35.08
C ILE A 107 -26.98 14.83 35.16
N GLY A 108 -25.95 14.97 35.99
CA GLY A 108 -24.97 13.92 36.24
C GLY A 108 -23.53 14.29 35.88
N PRO A 109 -22.58 13.38 36.19
CA PRO A 109 -21.16 13.62 36.02
C PRO A 109 -20.73 13.56 34.55
N GLN A 110 -19.57 14.14 34.25
CA GLN A 110 -18.95 14.05 32.94
C GLN A 110 -18.59 12.58 32.62
N PRO A 111 -18.97 12.05 31.46
CA PRO A 111 -18.60 10.68 31.08
C PRO A 111 -17.09 10.55 30.83
N PRO A 112 -16.51 9.35 31.03
CA PRO A 112 -15.10 9.11 30.76
C PRO A 112 -14.75 9.29 29.27
N ASP A 113 -13.63 9.97 29.00
CA ASP A 113 -13.07 10.15 27.64
C ASP A 113 -12.24 8.93 27.16
N THR A 114 -12.13 7.90 27.99
CA THR A 114 -11.37 6.69 27.65
C THR A 114 -12.00 5.95 26.48
N THR A 115 -11.21 5.55 25.48
CA THR A 115 -11.77 4.79 24.33
C THR A 115 -12.38 3.45 24.82
N ILE A 116 -13.63 3.18 24.41
CA ILE A 116 -14.26 1.88 24.66
C ILE A 116 -13.68 0.89 23.66
N TYR A 117 -13.02 -0.15 24.17
CA TYR A 117 -12.58 -1.30 23.40
C TYR A 117 -13.50 -2.49 23.65
N LYS A 118 -13.63 -3.36 22.63
CA LYS A 118 -14.26 -4.68 22.80
C LYS A 118 -13.42 -5.49 23.79
N ARG A 119 -14.09 -6.22 24.68
CA ARG A 119 -13.41 -7.21 25.52
C ARG A 119 -12.82 -8.33 24.67
N LYS A 120 -11.81 -9.01 25.21
CA LYS A 120 -11.31 -10.24 24.60
C LYS A 120 -12.39 -11.34 24.68
N PRO A 121 -12.57 -12.16 23.64
CA PRO A 121 -13.38 -13.36 23.73
C PRO A 121 -12.83 -14.32 24.80
N THR A 122 -13.73 -15.05 25.45
CA THR A 122 -13.41 -16.18 26.34
C THR A 122 -13.02 -17.41 25.53
N PRO A 123 -12.29 -18.39 26.12
CA PRO A 123 -11.99 -19.66 25.45
C PRO A 123 -13.24 -20.38 24.92
N GLU A 124 -14.34 -20.33 25.66
CA GLU A 124 -15.63 -20.92 25.29
C GLU A 124 -16.22 -20.24 24.05
N GLU A 125 -16.22 -18.91 24.02
CA GLU A 125 -16.68 -18.13 22.86
C GLU A 125 -15.80 -18.37 21.63
N ILE A 126 -14.48 -18.54 21.80
CA ILE A 126 -13.56 -18.91 20.73
C ILE A 126 -13.93 -20.29 20.16
N LYS A 127 -14.15 -21.28 21.04
CA LYS A 127 -14.55 -22.63 20.63
C LYS A 127 -15.90 -22.62 19.89
N GLN A 128 -16.88 -21.86 20.38
CA GLN A 128 -18.16 -21.69 19.71
C GLN A 128 -18.00 -21.06 18.32
N ALA A 129 -17.18 -20.02 18.20
CA ALA A 129 -16.89 -19.37 16.92
C ALA A 129 -16.23 -20.35 15.92
N TYR A 130 -15.29 -21.19 16.37
CA TYR A 130 -14.69 -22.21 15.52
C TYR A 130 -15.71 -23.23 15.00
N ASN A 131 -16.60 -23.72 15.86
CA ASN A 131 -17.66 -24.64 15.45
C ASN A 131 -18.58 -23.97 14.42
N GLN A 132 -18.99 -22.72 14.67
CA GLN A 132 -19.86 -21.99 13.76
C GLN A 132 -19.20 -21.77 12.38
N VAL A 133 -17.90 -21.47 12.35
CA VAL A 133 -17.14 -21.36 11.09
C VAL A 133 -17.13 -22.70 10.36
N LYS A 134 -16.83 -23.79 11.06
CA LYS A 134 -16.81 -25.15 10.49
C LYS A 134 -18.17 -25.56 9.89
N ASP A 135 -19.27 -25.14 10.52
CA ASP A 135 -20.62 -25.50 10.09
C ASP A 135 -21.19 -24.58 8.99
N SER A 136 -20.70 -23.33 8.90
CA SER A 136 -21.31 -22.28 8.05
C SER A 136 -20.45 -21.82 6.88
N PHE A 137 -19.17 -22.23 6.80
CA PHE A 137 -18.23 -21.79 5.78
C PHE A 137 -17.62 -22.97 5.05
N ASP A 138 -17.47 -22.79 3.74
CA ASP A 138 -16.66 -23.69 2.91
C ASP A 138 -15.19 -23.30 3.02
N LEU A 139 -14.34 -24.29 3.33
CA LEU A 139 -12.90 -24.12 3.26
C LEU A 139 -12.43 -24.39 1.83
N TYR A 140 -11.83 -23.37 1.23
CA TYR A 140 -11.11 -23.48 -0.03
C TYR A 140 -9.61 -23.53 0.25
N ASP A 141 -8.96 -24.65 -0.06
CA ASP A 141 -7.53 -24.89 0.19
C ASP A 141 -6.75 -25.35 -1.04
N HIS A 142 -7.42 -25.60 -2.18
CA HIS A 142 -6.78 -26.01 -3.43
C HIS A 142 -7.56 -25.56 -4.67
N GLY A 143 -6.91 -25.67 -5.84
CA GLY A 143 -7.53 -25.46 -7.15
C GLY A 143 -7.79 -23.99 -7.49
N HIS A 144 -8.77 -23.76 -8.37
CA HIS A 144 -9.22 -22.43 -8.76
C HIS A 144 -10.64 -22.20 -8.27
N VAL A 145 -10.84 -21.14 -7.50
CA VAL A 145 -12.10 -20.80 -6.88
C VAL A 145 -12.58 -19.47 -7.42
N THR A 146 -13.76 -19.48 -8.02
CA THR A 146 -14.45 -18.25 -8.45
C THR A 146 -15.64 -18.01 -7.56
N VAL A 147 -15.63 -16.87 -6.88
CA VAL A 147 -16.70 -16.43 -5.99
C VAL A 147 -17.58 -15.45 -6.74
N PHE A 148 -18.90 -15.69 -6.73
CA PHE A 148 -19.89 -14.86 -7.40
C PHE A 148 -20.73 -14.06 -6.39
N ASP A 149 -21.14 -12.85 -6.81
CA ASP A 149 -22.04 -11.97 -6.07
C ASP A 149 -23.48 -12.49 -6.16
N ASN A 150 -23.91 -13.23 -5.15
CA ASN A 150 -25.29 -13.73 -5.08
C ASN A 150 -26.26 -12.72 -4.44
N SER A 151 -25.86 -11.46 -4.23
CA SER A 151 -26.71 -10.46 -3.55
C SER A 151 -27.90 -9.98 -4.38
N ASN A 152 -27.80 -10.03 -5.71
CA ASN A 152 -28.88 -9.66 -6.62
C ASN A 152 -29.28 -10.84 -7.52
N PRO A 153 -30.44 -11.48 -7.28
CA PRO A 153 -30.89 -12.63 -8.06
C PRO A 153 -31.06 -12.35 -9.56
N LYS A 154 -31.15 -11.07 -9.96
CA LYS A 154 -31.29 -10.65 -11.36
C LYS A 154 -29.94 -10.50 -12.09
N VAL A 155 -28.85 -10.33 -11.36
CA VAL A 155 -27.50 -10.24 -11.93
C VAL A 155 -26.82 -11.56 -11.62
N LYS A 156 -26.89 -12.48 -12.57
CA LYS A 156 -26.11 -13.71 -12.52
C LYS A 156 -24.66 -13.38 -12.91
N ASP A 157 -23.71 -14.16 -12.39
CA ASP A 157 -22.33 -14.21 -12.89
C ASP A 157 -21.43 -13.00 -12.60
N LYS A 158 -21.80 -12.13 -11.65
CA LYS A 158 -20.90 -11.07 -11.19
C LYS A 158 -19.81 -11.64 -10.28
N ILE A 159 -18.60 -11.82 -10.81
CA ILE A 159 -17.45 -12.30 -10.03
C ILE A 159 -17.05 -11.27 -8.96
N ILE A 160 -16.85 -11.71 -7.72
CA ILE A 160 -16.31 -10.89 -6.62
C ILE A 160 -14.88 -11.26 -6.25
N ALA A 161 -14.47 -12.50 -6.54
CA ALA A 161 -13.08 -12.94 -6.37
C ALA A 161 -12.80 -14.13 -7.30
N ALA A 162 -11.57 -14.19 -7.80
CA ALA A 162 -10.98 -15.39 -8.39
C ALA A 162 -9.69 -15.68 -7.60
N ILE A 163 -9.58 -16.89 -7.07
CA ILE A 163 -8.49 -17.30 -6.19
C ILE A 163 -7.88 -18.56 -6.80
N HIS A 164 -6.57 -18.54 -7.04
CA HIS A 164 -5.84 -19.69 -7.54
C HIS A 164 -4.87 -20.17 -6.46
N PHE A 165 -4.99 -21.44 -6.07
CA PHE A 165 -4.10 -22.09 -5.12
C PHE A 165 -3.05 -22.90 -5.86
N THR A 166 -1.81 -22.46 -5.78
CA THR A 166 -0.67 -23.17 -6.36
C THR A 166 0.00 -24.04 -5.29
N ASP A 167 0.08 -25.34 -5.57
CA ASP A 167 0.80 -26.28 -4.71
C ASP A 167 2.32 -26.04 -4.84
N LEU A 168 2.97 -25.71 -3.72
CA LEU A 168 4.41 -25.45 -3.67
C LEU A 168 5.24 -26.65 -4.13
N THR A 169 4.74 -27.88 -3.97
CA THR A 169 5.45 -29.10 -4.39
C THR A 169 5.49 -29.28 -5.90
N LYS A 170 4.61 -28.58 -6.63
CA LYS A 170 4.51 -28.63 -8.10
C LYS A 170 5.28 -27.51 -8.79
N LEU A 171 5.90 -26.61 -8.01
CA LEU A 171 6.67 -25.51 -8.57
C LEU A 171 8.01 -26.00 -9.12
N THR A 172 8.38 -25.46 -10.27
CA THR A 172 9.72 -25.66 -10.82
C THR A 172 10.77 -24.96 -9.96
N PRO A 173 12.05 -25.39 -9.97
CA PRO A 173 13.13 -24.70 -9.27
C PRO A 173 13.24 -23.21 -9.65
N LEU A 174 12.94 -22.86 -10.90
CA LEU A 174 12.90 -21.48 -11.37
C LEU A 174 11.81 -20.67 -10.64
N GLN A 175 10.57 -21.17 -10.62
CA GLN A 175 9.45 -20.51 -9.93
C GLN A 175 9.69 -20.37 -8.43
N ILE A 176 10.28 -21.39 -7.79
CA ILE A 176 10.69 -21.31 -6.39
C ILE A 176 11.74 -20.22 -6.20
N GLY A 177 12.72 -20.14 -7.11
CA GLY A 177 13.74 -19.09 -7.13
C GLY A 177 13.14 -17.69 -7.23
N ASP A 178 12.15 -17.50 -8.10
CA ASP A 178 11.47 -16.23 -8.28
C ASP A 178 10.59 -15.83 -7.09
N ILE A 179 9.84 -16.78 -6.50
CA ILE A 179 9.08 -16.52 -5.26
C ILE A 179 10.03 -16.16 -4.11
N ASN A 180 11.16 -16.86 -3.98
CA ASN A 180 12.17 -16.53 -2.97
C ASN A 180 12.78 -15.14 -3.20
N PHE A 181 13.08 -14.80 -4.45
CA PHE A 181 13.55 -13.47 -4.82
C PHE A 181 12.53 -12.40 -4.43
N LEU A 182 11.26 -12.57 -4.83
CA LEU A 182 10.18 -11.63 -4.51
C LEU A 182 9.99 -11.48 -2.99
N CYS A 183 9.98 -12.59 -2.24
CA CYS A 183 9.88 -12.56 -0.78
C CYS A 183 11.06 -11.78 -0.15
N LYS A 184 12.28 -11.98 -0.63
CA LYS A 184 13.47 -11.24 -0.17
C LYS A 184 13.35 -9.76 -0.52
N PHE A 185 12.97 -9.43 -1.75
CA PHE A 185 12.73 -8.05 -2.18
C PHE A 185 11.70 -7.34 -1.29
N LEU A 186 10.57 -7.98 -1.00
CA LEU A 186 9.54 -7.44 -0.10
C LEU A 186 10.07 -7.29 1.33
N GLN A 187 10.88 -8.23 1.82
CA GLN A 187 11.54 -8.12 3.12
C GLN A 187 12.49 -6.92 3.17
N ASP A 188 13.35 -6.75 2.17
CA ASP A 188 14.34 -5.68 2.09
C ASP A 188 13.67 -4.30 1.96
N SER A 189 12.55 -4.23 1.22
CA SER A 189 11.77 -2.99 1.03
C SER A 189 11.29 -2.34 2.33
N LYS A 190 11.09 -3.12 3.40
CA LYS A 190 10.63 -2.63 4.72
C LYS A 190 11.58 -1.60 5.33
N ARG A 191 12.86 -1.63 4.95
CA ARG A 191 13.86 -0.64 5.37
C ARG A 191 13.59 0.75 4.78
N PHE A 192 12.92 0.80 3.65
CA PHE A 192 12.75 1.99 2.82
C PHE A 192 11.32 2.51 2.77
N VAL A 193 10.36 1.83 3.41
CA VAL A 193 8.96 2.26 3.47
C VAL A 193 8.45 2.36 4.90
N ASN A 194 7.43 3.18 5.11
CA ASN A 194 6.80 3.31 6.41
C ASN A 194 5.73 2.24 6.59
N LEU A 195 5.54 1.81 7.84
CA LEU A 195 4.39 0.99 8.22
C LEU A 195 3.10 1.72 7.86
N VAL A 196 2.13 1.00 7.29
CA VAL A 196 0.80 1.56 7.06
C VAL A 196 0.10 1.70 8.40
N SER A 197 0.06 2.92 8.93
CA SER A 197 -0.57 3.20 10.22
C SER A 197 -2.10 3.10 10.10
N SER A 198 -2.66 1.99 10.57
CA SER A 198 -4.08 1.89 10.89
C SER A 198 -4.24 1.53 12.36
N PRO A 199 -4.81 2.42 13.20
CA PRO A 199 -5.08 2.15 14.62
C PRO A 199 -6.00 0.95 14.87
N SER A 200 -6.61 0.37 13.82
CA SER A 200 -7.74 -0.55 13.93
C SER A 200 -7.51 -1.97 13.42
N ARG A 201 -6.30 -2.32 12.96
CA ARG A 201 -6.04 -3.61 12.29
C ARG A 201 -4.73 -4.25 12.74
N LEU A 202 -4.77 -4.90 13.91
CA LEU A 202 -3.64 -5.68 14.44
C LEU A 202 -3.84 -7.20 14.32
N CYS A 203 -4.91 -7.68 13.69
CA CYS A 203 -5.18 -9.12 13.62
C CYS A 203 -4.46 -9.86 12.48
N GLY A 204 -3.64 -9.18 11.67
CA GLY A 204 -2.99 -9.78 10.49
C GLY A 204 -1.49 -9.54 10.34
N GLY A 205 -0.84 -8.84 11.28
CA GLY A 205 0.57 -8.43 11.19
C GLY A 205 0.77 -6.98 10.74
N LYS A 206 2.03 -6.59 10.53
CA LYS A 206 2.47 -5.28 10.04
C LYS A 206 2.23 -5.19 8.53
N MET A 207 1.48 -4.19 8.09
CA MET A 207 1.19 -3.95 6.68
C MET A 207 2.13 -2.89 6.11
N TRP A 208 2.70 -3.19 4.94
CA TRP A 208 3.65 -2.37 4.23
C TRP A 208 3.11 -2.10 2.82
N THR A 209 3.50 -0.97 2.23
CA THR A 209 3.17 -0.68 0.84
C THR A 209 4.39 -0.07 0.16
N ILE A 210 4.66 -0.49 -1.08
CA ILE A 210 5.67 0.06 -1.98
C ILE A 210 5.00 0.67 -3.22
N GLY A 211 5.73 1.55 -3.91
CA GLY A 211 5.27 2.20 -5.13
C GLY A 211 4.50 3.49 -4.90
N TRP A 212 3.59 3.80 -5.82
CA TRP A 212 2.95 5.09 -5.96
C TRP A 212 1.62 5.19 -5.22
N ARG A 213 1.35 6.37 -4.67
CA ARG A 213 0.12 6.71 -3.95
C ARG A 213 -0.42 8.04 -4.40
N LYS A 214 -1.74 8.17 -4.32
CA LYS A 214 -2.36 9.49 -4.28
C LYS A 214 -1.81 10.25 -3.07
N LEU A 215 -1.34 11.46 -3.32
CA LEU A 215 -0.89 12.35 -2.26
C LEU A 215 -1.99 13.34 -1.94
N MET A 216 -2.11 13.65 -0.65
CA MET A 216 -3.11 14.58 -0.10
C MET A 216 -2.42 15.82 0.46
N THR A 217 -1.22 16.12 -0.02
CA THR A 217 -0.47 17.33 0.32
C THR A 217 -0.90 18.45 -0.63
N LYS A 218 -0.99 19.68 -0.13
CA LYS A 218 -1.35 20.84 -0.95
C LYS A 218 -0.34 20.97 -2.10
N LEU A 219 -0.83 20.99 -3.35
CA LEU A 219 -0.06 21.08 -4.60
C LEU A 219 0.70 19.82 -5.05
N GLU A 220 0.64 18.71 -4.31
CA GLU A 220 1.20 17.43 -4.76
C GLU A 220 0.07 16.41 -4.95
N ILE A 221 -0.19 16.01 -6.19
CA ILE A 221 -1.30 15.10 -6.55
C ILE A 221 -0.91 13.64 -6.30
N VAL A 222 0.38 13.33 -6.41
CA VAL A 222 0.92 11.98 -6.38
C VAL A 222 2.21 11.96 -5.56
N GLY A 223 2.46 10.85 -4.88
CA GLY A 223 3.70 10.60 -4.16
C GLY A 223 4.03 9.12 -4.16
N MET A 224 5.09 8.75 -3.44
CA MET A 224 5.52 7.37 -3.27
C MET A 224 5.47 6.95 -1.81
N TYR A 225 5.22 5.67 -1.57
CA TYR A 225 5.48 5.06 -0.26
C TYR A 225 6.98 4.96 -0.06
N ARG A 226 7.53 5.89 0.74
CA ARG A 226 8.97 5.93 1.06
C ARG A 226 9.22 6.51 2.44
N ASN A 227 10.21 5.96 3.13
CA ASN A 227 10.82 6.51 4.33
C ASN A 227 12.05 7.31 3.91
N ARG A 228 11.85 8.63 3.73
CA ARG A 228 12.90 9.54 3.22
C ARG A 228 14.15 9.54 4.10
N ASP A 229 13.97 9.47 5.42
CA ASP A 229 15.10 9.50 6.36
C ASP A 229 15.91 8.21 6.30
N ALA A 230 15.24 7.05 6.23
CA ALA A 230 15.90 5.76 6.10
C ALA A 230 16.66 5.62 4.78
N ILE A 231 16.08 6.12 3.68
CA ILE A 231 16.74 6.17 2.37
C ILE A 231 17.96 7.10 2.40
N LYS A 232 17.82 8.30 3.00
CA LYS A 232 18.94 9.25 3.12
C LYS A 232 20.12 8.65 3.89
N LYS A 233 19.84 7.82 4.91
CA LYS A 233 20.85 7.11 5.69
C LYS A 233 21.49 5.93 4.94
N ASN A 234 20.75 5.26 4.06
CA ASN A 234 21.16 4.02 3.39
C ASN A 234 21.04 4.13 1.85
N LYS A 235 21.62 5.19 1.26
CA LYS A 235 21.45 5.48 -0.18
C LYS A 235 21.93 4.36 -1.09
N LYS A 236 23.09 3.77 -0.82
CA LYS A 236 23.67 2.70 -1.64
C LYS A 236 22.75 1.48 -1.67
N ASP A 237 22.30 1.03 -0.50
CA ASP A 237 21.38 -0.10 -0.37
C ASP A 237 20.04 0.18 -1.04
N TYR A 238 19.57 1.43 -1.01
CA TYR A 238 18.34 1.81 -1.70
C TYR A 238 18.48 1.75 -3.23
N LEU A 239 19.63 2.15 -3.77
CA LEU A 239 19.90 2.03 -5.21
C LEU A 239 19.95 0.55 -5.63
N LEU A 240 20.66 -0.28 -4.89
CA LEU A 240 20.66 -1.74 -5.13
C LEU A 240 19.26 -2.35 -5.05
N PHE A 241 18.43 -1.86 -4.11
CA PHE A 241 17.03 -2.28 -4.02
C PHE A 241 16.21 -1.86 -5.25
N LEU A 242 16.48 -0.68 -5.83
CA LEU A 242 15.80 -0.25 -7.06
C LEU A 242 16.21 -1.09 -8.27
N ASP A 243 17.47 -1.52 -8.35
CA ASP A 243 17.96 -2.41 -9.41
C ASP A 243 17.20 -3.75 -9.42
N ASP A 244 16.80 -4.25 -8.25
CA ASP A 244 16.00 -5.47 -8.09
C ASP A 244 14.50 -5.27 -8.40
N ALA A 245 14.02 -4.02 -8.47
CA ALA A 245 12.59 -3.71 -8.47
C ALA A 245 11.88 -4.10 -9.78
N GLU A 246 12.55 -3.94 -10.92
CA GLU A 246 12.01 -4.36 -12.22
C GLU A 246 11.80 -5.88 -12.26
N ARG A 247 12.78 -6.66 -11.79
CA ARG A 247 12.66 -8.11 -11.68
C ARG A 247 11.51 -8.51 -10.75
N ALA A 248 11.35 -7.82 -9.62
CA ALA A 248 10.21 -8.08 -8.73
C ALA A 248 8.87 -7.78 -9.41
N GLY A 249 8.81 -6.72 -10.22
CA GLY A 249 7.68 -6.39 -11.09
C GLY A 249 7.31 -7.51 -12.05
N GLN A 250 8.31 -8.02 -12.78
CA GLN A 250 8.15 -9.14 -13.70
C GLN A 250 7.59 -10.38 -13.02
N ILE A 251 8.16 -10.77 -11.87
CA ILE A 251 7.71 -11.96 -11.13
C ILE A 251 6.26 -11.79 -10.69
N VAL A 252 5.86 -10.59 -10.24
CA VAL A 252 4.46 -10.30 -9.89
C VAL A 252 3.56 -10.39 -11.12
N TRP A 253 4.00 -9.92 -12.28
CA TRP A 253 3.25 -10.12 -13.53
C TRP A 253 3.08 -11.62 -13.85
N ASP A 254 4.16 -12.38 -13.88
CA ASP A 254 4.17 -13.81 -14.24
C ASP A 254 3.32 -14.67 -13.29
N LEU A 255 3.22 -14.29 -12.02
CA LEU A 255 2.36 -14.95 -11.03
C LEU A 255 0.86 -14.71 -11.29
N PHE A 256 0.49 -13.51 -11.76
CA PHE A 256 -0.92 -13.11 -11.87
C PHE A 256 -1.47 -13.21 -13.30
N HIS A 257 -0.64 -13.07 -14.33
CA HIS A 257 -1.06 -13.08 -15.73
C HIS A 257 -1.76 -14.39 -16.11
N PRO A 258 -1.27 -15.59 -15.75
CA PRO A 258 -1.96 -16.85 -16.05
C PRO A 258 -3.35 -16.98 -15.40
N VAL A 259 -3.61 -16.24 -14.32
CA VAL A 259 -4.88 -16.30 -13.57
C VAL A 259 -5.87 -15.24 -14.04
N GLY A 260 -5.39 -14.10 -14.51
CA GLY A 260 -6.22 -12.92 -14.75
C GLY A 260 -5.80 -12.05 -15.93
N ASN A 261 -5.18 -12.63 -16.97
CA ASN A 261 -4.64 -11.91 -18.14
C ASN A 261 -5.56 -10.79 -18.67
N ILE A 262 -6.84 -11.07 -18.92
CA ILE A 262 -7.78 -10.07 -19.47
C ILE A 262 -7.93 -8.86 -18.53
N ALA A 263 -8.00 -9.09 -17.22
CA ALA A 263 -8.13 -8.02 -16.24
C ALA A 263 -6.81 -7.25 -16.08
N LEU A 264 -5.69 -7.96 -16.07
CA LEU A 264 -4.36 -7.39 -15.96
C LEU A 264 -4.02 -6.51 -17.17
N GLU A 265 -4.22 -7.01 -18.38
CA GLU A 265 -3.97 -6.30 -19.64
C GLU A 265 -4.86 -5.06 -19.77
N LYS A 266 -6.15 -5.15 -19.39
CA LYS A 266 -7.03 -3.99 -19.34
C LYS A 266 -6.55 -2.93 -18.33
N ASN A 267 -6.10 -3.35 -17.16
CA ASN A 267 -5.59 -2.42 -16.16
C ASN A 267 -4.25 -1.80 -16.59
N GLN A 268 -3.38 -2.57 -17.22
CA GLN A 268 -2.15 -2.08 -17.83
C GLN A 268 -2.45 -1.00 -18.88
N GLN A 269 -3.38 -1.28 -19.80
CA GLN A 269 -3.79 -0.33 -20.83
C GLN A 269 -4.34 0.97 -20.21
N PHE A 270 -5.18 0.87 -19.18
CA PHE A 270 -5.67 2.02 -18.43
C PHE A 270 -4.52 2.82 -17.79
N MET A 271 -3.52 2.14 -17.22
CA MET A 271 -2.34 2.80 -16.65
C MET A 271 -1.52 3.53 -17.72
N ILE A 272 -1.33 2.93 -18.89
CA ILE A 272 -0.63 3.55 -20.03
C ILE A 272 -1.38 4.81 -20.49
N GLU A 273 -2.68 4.70 -20.74
CA GLU A 273 -3.53 5.81 -21.22
C GLU A 273 -3.54 7.00 -20.27
N HIS A 274 -3.38 6.75 -18.97
CA HIS A 274 -3.42 7.76 -17.92
C HIS A 274 -2.05 8.12 -17.33
N ASN A 275 -0.94 7.65 -17.94
CA ASN A 275 0.43 7.87 -17.45
C ASN A 275 0.59 7.53 -15.96
N ILE A 276 -0.05 6.45 -15.52
CA ILE A 276 0.02 5.98 -14.14
C ILE A 276 1.30 5.14 -14.01
N PRO A 277 2.23 5.53 -13.13
CA PRO A 277 3.45 4.75 -12.91
C PRO A 277 3.14 3.41 -12.26
N TRP A 278 3.95 2.40 -12.56
CA TRP A 278 3.92 1.09 -11.90
C TRP A 278 4.75 1.11 -10.60
N PHE A 279 4.50 0.13 -9.72
CA PHE A 279 4.99 0.18 -8.34
C PHE A 279 6.52 0.17 -8.19
N TYR A 280 7.24 -0.37 -9.17
CA TYR A 280 8.70 -0.45 -9.17
C TYR A 280 9.36 0.69 -9.96
N GLU A 281 8.58 1.60 -10.55
CA GLU A 281 9.15 2.77 -11.23
C GLU A 281 9.66 3.79 -10.19
N ALA A 282 10.94 4.14 -10.29
CA ALA A 282 11.57 5.11 -9.39
C ALA A 282 11.17 6.57 -9.69
N GLU A 283 10.84 6.86 -10.94
CA GLU A 283 10.53 8.20 -11.44
C GLU A 283 9.17 8.24 -12.16
N PHE A 284 8.69 9.44 -12.47
CA PHE A 284 7.49 9.53 -13.29
C PHE A 284 7.81 9.14 -14.74
N PRO A 285 6.95 8.30 -15.39
CA PRO A 285 7.05 8.03 -16.80
C PRO A 285 7.10 9.35 -17.58
N ASN A 286 8.10 9.49 -18.43
CA ASN A 286 8.21 10.58 -19.38
C ASN A 286 7.92 10.07 -20.81
N GLU A 287 7.70 10.96 -21.77
CA GLU A 287 7.39 10.58 -23.17
C GLU A 287 8.46 9.69 -23.82
N LYS A 288 9.66 9.61 -23.25
CA LYS A 288 10.77 8.78 -23.73
C LYS A 288 10.85 7.42 -23.03
N SER A 289 10.14 7.23 -21.92
CA SER A 289 10.08 5.96 -21.21
C SER A 289 9.26 4.97 -22.06
N LYS A 290 9.92 3.93 -22.55
CA LYS A 290 9.20 2.81 -23.15
C LYS A 290 8.55 2.06 -21.98
N PRO A 291 7.21 1.92 -21.95
CA PRO A 291 6.58 1.14 -20.91
C PRO A 291 7.14 -0.28 -20.97
N SER A 292 7.54 -0.82 -19.81
CA SER A 292 7.76 -2.27 -19.68
C SER A 292 6.52 -3.01 -20.17
N LYS A 293 6.67 -4.17 -20.80
CA LYS A 293 5.50 -4.91 -21.30
C LYS A 293 4.70 -5.56 -20.19
N GLU A 294 5.22 -5.62 -18.97
CA GLU A 294 4.77 -6.57 -17.94
C GLU A 294 4.56 -5.83 -16.61
N PHE A 295 3.49 -5.05 -16.53
CA PHE A 295 3.07 -4.38 -15.29
C PHE A 295 1.56 -4.21 -15.22
N PHE A 296 1.01 -4.20 -14.02
CA PHE A 296 -0.43 -4.00 -13.83
C PHE A 296 -0.82 -3.27 -12.54
N SER A 297 0.12 -2.74 -11.76
CA SER A 297 -0.24 -2.03 -10.53
C SER A 297 0.70 -0.88 -10.21
N SER A 298 0.13 0.22 -9.70
CA SER A 298 0.88 1.41 -9.26
C SER A 298 1.46 1.27 -7.86
N ASN A 299 0.93 0.37 -7.04
CA ASN A 299 1.49 0.02 -5.73
C ASN A 299 1.31 -1.46 -5.42
N LEU A 300 2.08 -1.95 -4.45
CA LEU A 300 1.95 -3.29 -3.93
C LEU A 300 1.89 -3.23 -2.40
N THR A 301 0.84 -3.83 -1.83
CA THR A 301 0.67 -3.95 -0.38
C THR A 301 0.93 -5.38 0.04
N PHE A 302 1.69 -5.56 1.11
CA PHE A 302 2.02 -6.86 1.67
C PHE A 302 2.07 -6.79 3.20
N THR A 303 1.98 -7.95 3.82
CA THR A 303 1.93 -8.07 5.28
C THR A 303 3.04 -8.97 5.78
N SER A 304 3.61 -8.64 6.94
CA SER A 304 4.56 -9.49 7.63
C SER A 304 4.35 -9.45 9.14
N ASN A 305 4.75 -10.51 9.82
CA ASN A 305 4.82 -10.52 11.28
C ASN A 305 6.07 -9.78 11.78
#